data_AF-A0A3M2DVG7-F1
#
_entry.id   AF-A0A3M2DVG7-F1
#
_cell.length_a   1.000
_cell.length_b   1.000
_cell.length_c   1.000
_cell.angle_alpha   90.00
_cell.angle_beta   90.00
_cell.angle_gamma   90.00
#
_symmetry.space_group_name_H-M   'P 1'
#
loop_
_entity.id
_entity.type
_entity.pdbx_description
1 polymer ?
#
loop_
_entity_poly.entity_id
_entity_poly.type
_entity_poly.pdbx_seq_one_letter_code
_entity_poly.pdbx_strand_id
1 'polypeptide(L)'
;MDHDDSRPLRGRRQVFATLILVPGALAVVAIVTVWFVSKPDPDADLGFRLDDAWIHMVYGRELARSGMLAYNPGTPATGATSPLWAALLAVLHLFVGATSPNTLVVAVYIVSGVFHVATAVGCAYLTYRLIGRSTEAVVAGALVGVSPTMAAASFSGMEVSLTACLLVCGVLVYHLGHLRAAGWTLALACLARP
;
A
#
# COMPACT_ATOMS: atom_id res chain seq x y z
N MET A 1 6.81 -24.60 -30.98
CA MET A 1 8.08 -23.92 -30.72
C MET A 1 8.34 -24.08 -29.24
N ASP A 2 9.00 -25.18 -28.90
CA ASP A 2 9.26 -25.61 -27.52
C ASP A 2 10.18 -24.59 -26.84
N HIS A 3 9.67 -23.96 -25.78
CA HIS A 3 10.50 -23.24 -24.86
C HIS A 3 11.15 -24.26 -23.94
N ASP A 4 12.44 -24.52 -24.19
CA ASP A 4 13.33 -25.29 -23.35
C ASP A 4 13.27 -24.82 -21.88
N ASP A 5 12.59 -25.61 -21.05
CA ASP A 5 12.31 -25.35 -19.63
C ASP A 5 13.43 -25.93 -18.72
N SER A 6 14.67 -25.98 -19.24
CA SER A 6 15.82 -26.63 -18.58
C SER A 6 16.59 -25.75 -17.60
N ARG A 7 16.11 -24.55 -17.24
CA ARG A 7 16.78 -23.74 -16.21
C ARG A 7 16.73 -24.49 -14.87
N PRO A 8 17.89 -24.75 -14.22
CA PRO A 8 17.91 -25.50 -12.97
C PRO A 8 17.04 -24.78 -11.93
N LEU A 9 16.25 -25.54 -11.16
CA LEU A 9 15.31 -25.02 -10.14
C LEU A 9 15.93 -23.97 -9.20
N ARG A 10 17.24 -24.07 -8.97
CA ARG A 10 18.05 -23.11 -8.22
C ARG A 10 18.08 -21.71 -8.83
N GLY A 11 18.21 -21.60 -10.16
CA GLY A 11 18.21 -20.33 -10.89
C GLY A 11 16.83 -19.65 -10.86
N ARG A 12 15.75 -20.42 -10.97
CA ARG A 12 14.39 -19.88 -10.86
C ARG A 12 14.09 -19.32 -9.46
N ARG A 13 14.52 -20.02 -8.41
CA ARG A 13 14.43 -19.55 -7.02
C ARG A 13 15.23 -18.27 -6.79
N GLN A 14 16.44 -18.18 -7.35
CA GLN A 14 17.27 -16.98 -7.24
C GLN A 14 16.61 -15.77 -7.90
N VAL A 15 16.05 -15.93 -9.11
CA VAL A 15 15.32 -14.84 -9.79
C VAL A 15 14.17 -14.33 -8.93
N PHE A 16 13.31 -15.21 -8.42
CA PHE A 16 12.20 -14.78 -7.57
C PHE A 16 12.66 -14.13 -6.26
N ALA A 17 13.72 -14.65 -5.64
CA ALA A 17 14.30 -14.01 -4.47
C ALA A 17 14.80 -12.59 -4.78
N THR A 18 15.49 -12.39 -5.90
CA THR A 18 15.95 -11.05 -6.32
C THR A 18 14.80 -10.10 -6.62
N LEU A 19 13.74 -10.57 -7.30
CA LEU A 19 12.56 -9.76 -7.60
C LEU A 19 11.80 -9.29 -6.35
N ILE A 20 11.94 -10.00 -5.23
CA ILE A 20 11.30 -9.63 -3.96
C ILE A 20 12.27 -8.79 -3.11
N LEU A 21 13.47 -9.30 -2.86
CA LEU A 21 14.38 -8.74 -1.88
C LEU A 21 14.92 -7.38 -2.31
N VAL A 22 15.28 -7.19 -3.58
CA VAL A 22 15.89 -5.92 -4.02
C VAL A 22 14.86 -4.77 -4.02
N PRO A 23 13.70 -4.88 -4.70
CA PRO A 23 12.69 -3.82 -4.64
C PRO A 23 12.15 -3.58 -3.23
N GLY A 24 11.93 -4.66 -2.47
CA GLY A 24 11.42 -4.58 -1.11
C GLY A 24 12.40 -3.87 -0.16
N ALA A 25 13.69 -4.24 -0.19
CA ALA A 25 14.70 -3.58 0.62
C ALA A 25 14.86 -2.10 0.23
N LEU A 26 14.84 -1.76 -1.06
CA LEU A 26 14.93 -0.38 -1.51
C LEU A 26 13.72 0.46 -1.10
N ALA A 27 12.51 -0.11 -1.12
CA ALA A 27 11.31 0.52 -0.59
C ALA A 27 11.44 0.80 0.91
N VAL A 28 11.89 -0.18 1.70
CA VAL A 28 12.15 -0.01 3.14
C VAL A 28 13.19 1.07 3.39
N VAL A 29 14.30 1.08 2.66
CA VAL A 29 15.33 2.12 2.76
C VAL A 29 14.73 3.50 2.48
N ALA A 30 13.95 3.66 1.40
CA ALA A 30 13.31 4.93 1.07
C ALA A 30 12.34 5.41 2.14
N ILE A 31 11.50 4.51 2.69
CA ILE A 31 10.59 4.80 3.81
C ILE A 31 11.38 5.27 5.03
N VAL A 32 12.46 4.55 5.39
CA VAL A 32 13.33 4.91 6.52
C VAL A 32 14.02 6.26 6.28
N THR A 33 14.52 6.52 5.07
CA THR A 33 15.10 7.81 4.72
C THR A 33 14.09 8.95 4.87
N VAL A 34 12.87 8.79 4.36
CA VAL A 34 11.81 9.81 4.49
C VAL A 34 11.39 10.00 5.95
N TRP A 35 11.39 8.94 6.76
CA TRP A 35 11.18 9.04 8.21
C TRP A 35 12.23 9.92 8.87
N PHE A 36 13.53 9.67 8.63
CA PHE A 36 14.60 10.43 9.28
C PHE A 36 14.74 11.86 8.78
N VAL A 37 14.49 12.11 7.50
CA VAL A 37 14.59 13.45 6.90
C VAL A 37 13.42 14.35 7.32
N SER A 38 12.26 13.78 7.65
CA SER A 38 11.09 14.55 8.08
C SER A 38 10.54 14.07 9.42
N LYS A 39 11.44 13.66 10.32
CA LYS A 39 11.06 13.24 11.67
C LYS A 39 10.41 14.42 12.42
N PRO A 40 9.33 14.20 13.19
CA PRO A 40 8.82 15.20 14.11
C PRO A 40 9.87 15.57 15.17
N ASP A 41 9.66 16.72 15.81
CA ASP A 41 10.35 17.08 17.05
C ASP A 41 10.14 15.95 18.08
N PRO A 42 11.19 15.47 18.79
CA PRO A 42 11.06 14.42 19.80
C PRO A 42 9.96 14.67 20.84
N ASP A 43 9.65 15.93 21.14
CA ASP A 43 8.66 16.32 22.14
C ASP A 43 7.26 16.54 21.53
N ALA A 44 7.11 16.42 20.20
CA ALA A 44 5.83 16.56 19.52
C ALA A 44 5.10 15.22 19.37
N ASP A 45 3.76 15.29 19.46
CA ASP A 45 2.92 14.14 19.15
C ASP A 45 3.07 13.70 17.69
N LEU A 46 2.95 12.39 17.47
CA LEU A 46 2.98 11.80 16.13
C LEU A 46 1.69 12.17 15.38
N GLY A 47 1.83 12.94 14.31
CA GLY A 47 0.74 13.30 13.41
C GLY A 47 0.98 12.86 11.98
N PHE A 48 -0.08 12.87 11.18
CA PHE A 48 0.00 12.70 9.73
C PHE A 48 0.62 13.92 9.06
N ARG A 49 1.23 13.70 7.89
CA ARG A 49 1.84 14.79 7.10
C ARG A 49 0.85 15.62 6.29
N LEU A 50 -0.38 15.14 6.13
CA LEU A 50 -1.47 15.83 5.45
C LEU A 50 -2.65 15.97 6.41
N ASP A 51 -3.20 17.19 6.50
CA ASP A 51 -4.31 17.47 7.40
C ASP A 51 -5.58 16.68 7.03
N ASP A 52 -5.81 16.45 5.73
CA ASP A 52 -6.95 15.69 5.21
C ASP A 52 -7.00 14.25 5.73
N ALA A 53 -5.87 13.67 6.14
CA ALA A 53 -5.83 12.32 6.71
C ALA A 53 -6.67 12.21 7.97
N TRP A 54 -6.79 13.28 8.76
CA TRP A 54 -7.62 13.29 9.96
C TRP A 54 -9.11 13.16 9.64
N ILE A 55 -9.56 13.59 8.46
CA ILE A 55 -10.94 13.36 8.00
C ILE A 55 -11.17 11.86 7.81
N HIS A 56 -10.23 11.16 7.17
CA HIS A 56 -10.30 9.71 7.02
C HIS A 56 -10.31 8.98 8.37
N MET A 57 -9.54 9.45 9.35
CA MET A 57 -9.56 8.91 10.72
C MET A 57 -10.92 9.08 11.39
N VAL A 58 -11.59 10.22 11.22
CA VAL A 58 -12.94 10.44 11.77
C VAL A 58 -13.91 9.41 11.17
N TYR A 59 -13.91 9.25 9.84
CA TYR A 59 -14.77 8.26 9.19
C TYR A 59 -14.46 6.82 9.61
N GLY A 60 -13.18 6.45 9.71
CA GLY A 60 -12.76 5.14 10.19
C GLY A 60 -13.22 4.88 11.63
N ARG A 61 -13.07 5.87 12.52
CA ARG A 61 -13.53 5.79 13.91
C ARG A 61 -15.04 5.62 14.00
N GLU A 62 -15.81 6.42 13.27
CA GLU A 62 -17.27 6.36 13.31
C GLU A 62 -17.81 5.07 12.69
N LEU A 63 -17.16 4.57 11.63
CA LEU A 63 -17.49 3.28 11.05
C LEU A 63 -17.20 2.14 12.03
N ALA A 64 -16.08 2.18 12.76
CA ALA A 64 -15.76 1.22 13.80
C ALA A 64 -16.74 1.28 14.99
N ARG A 65 -17.14 2.49 15.40
CA ARG A 65 -17.99 2.71 16.58
C ARG A 65 -19.47 2.43 16.32
N SER A 66 -19.97 2.83 15.16
CA SER A 66 -21.42 2.90 14.87
C SER A 66 -21.85 2.17 13.60
N GLY A 67 -20.90 1.66 12.81
CA GLY A 67 -21.20 1.06 11.51
C GLY A 67 -21.58 2.08 10.43
N MET A 68 -21.50 3.38 10.71
CA MET A 68 -21.87 4.45 9.77
C MET A 68 -20.65 5.23 9.30
N LEU A 69 -20.63 5.58 8.01
CA LEU A 69 -19.75 6.61 7.48
C LEU A 69 -20.31 7.98 7.92
N ALA A 70 -19.84 8.46 9.07
CA ALA A 70 -20.29 9.70 9.67
C ALA A 70 -19.08 10.57 10.01
N TYR A 71 -19.19 11.89 9.75
CA TYR A 71 -18.22 12.86 10.28
C TYR A 71 -18.66 13.35 11.66
N ASN A 72 -19.95 13.70 11.77
CA ASN A 72 -20.60 14.02 13.03
C ASN A 72 -21.25 12.77 13.61
N PRO A 73 -20.97 12.41 14.88
CA PRO A 73 -21.62 11.30 15.58
C PRO A 73 -23.12 11.16 15.31
N GLY A 74 -23.54 9.97 14.91
CA GLY A 74 -24.96 9.65 14.69
C GLY A 74 -25.57 10.22 13.40
N THR A 75 -24.83 10.98 12.60
CA THR A 75 -25.30 11.56 11.34
C THR A 75 -24.47 11.07 10.16
N PRO A 76 -25.02 10.19 9.29
CA PRO A 76 -24.33 9.78 8.07
C PRO A 76 -23.90 10.99 7.22
N ALA A 77 -22.71 10.92 6.64
CA ALA A 77 -22.15 11.98 5.82
C ALA A 77 -21.53 11.42 4.52
N THR A 78 -21.67 12.16 3.43
CA THR A 78 -21.19 11.75 2.09
C THR A 78 -19.77 12.21 1.78
N GLY A 79 -19.05 12.77 2.76
CA GLY A 79 -17.70 13.29 2.56
C GLY A 79 -16.60 12.22 2.57
N ALA A 80 -16.94 10.94 2.77
CA ALA A 80 -15.99 9.83 2.66
C ALA A 80 -15.68 9.55 1.18
N THR A 81 -14.59 10.12 0.67
CA THR A 81 -14.14 9.96 -0.73
C THR A 81 -13.43 8.64 -1.00
N SER A 82 -13.02 7.92 0.05
CA SER A 82 -12.31 6.63 -0.01
C SER A 82 -12.94 5.59 0.93
N PRO A 83 -14.11 5.02 0.61
CA PRO A 83 -14.82 4.10 1.48
C PRO A 83 -14.01 2.87 1.89
N LEU A 84 -13.18 2.32 0.99
CA LEU A 84 -12.35 1.15 1.32
C LEU A 84 -11.22 1.52 2.30
N TRP A 85 -10.65 2.72 2.17
CA TRP A 85 -9.67 3.22 3.14
C TRP A 85 -10.32 3.46 4.50
N ALA A 86 -11.52 4.06 4.54
CA ALA A 86 -12.27 4.22 5.78
C ALA A 86 -12.58 2.87 6.46
N ALA A 87 -12.94 1.84 5.69
CA ALA A 87 -13.14 0.48 6.20
C ALA A 87 -11.86 -0.12 6.80
N LEU A 88 -10.72 0.05 6.14
CA LEU A 88 -9.43 -0.40 6.68
C LEU A 88 -9.05 0.36 7.96
N LEU A 89 -9.25 1.67 8.00
CA LEU A 89 -9.02 2.47 9.22
C LEU A 89 -9.96 2.06 10.35
N ALA A 90 -11.21 1.71 10.06
CA ALA A 90 -12.14 1.18 11.05
C ALA A 90 -11.62 -0.11 11.69
N VAL A 91 -11.06 -1.02 10.87
CA VAL A 91 -10.39 -2.22 11.38
C VAL A 91 -9.24 -1.85 12.32
N LEU A 92 -8.38 -0.90 11.95
CA LEU A 92 -7.30 -0.44 12.83
C LEU A 92 -7.82 0.18 14.14
N HIS A 93 -8.90 0.96 14.08
CA HIS A 93 -9.55 1.51 15.27
C HIS A 93 -10.06 0.42 16.22
N LEU A 94 -10.62 -0.67 15.70
CA LEU A 94 -11.10 -1.79 16.52
C LEU A 94 -9.97 -2.52 17.25
N PHE A 95 -8.79 -2.65 16.63
CA PHE A 95 -7.68 -3.43 17.20
C PHE A 95 -6.72 -2.61 18.06
N VAL A 96 -6.42 -1.37 17.68
CA VAL A 96 -5.38 -0.55 18.34
C VAL A 96 -5.83 0.87 18.69
N GLY A 97 -7.05 1.27 18.31
CA GLY A 97 -7.54 2.64 18.49
C GLY A 97 -7.79 3.04 19.95
N ALA A 98 -7.94 2.07 20.86
CA ALA A 98 -8.14 2.33 22.29
C ALA A 98 -6.84 2.57 23.07
N THR A 99 -5.67 2.32 22.48
CA THR A 99 -4.38 2.41 23.18
C THR A 99 -3.87 3.85 23.26
N SER A 100 -3.67 4.50 22.11
CA SER A 100 -3.32 5.92 22.01
C SER A 100 -3.45 6.43 20.57
N PRO A 101 -3.60 7.74 20.32
CA PRO A 101 -3.54 8.31 18.98
C PRO A 101 -2.24 7.97 18.24
N ASN A 102 -1.10 8.02 18.94
CA ASN A 102 0.22 7.74 18.37
C ASN A 102 0.33 6.28 17.89
N THR A 103 -0.21 5.31 18.65
CA THR A 103 -0.23 3.90 18.26
C THR A 103 -0.99 3.70 16.95
N LEU A 104 -2.11 4.41 16.79
CA LEU A 104 -2.92 4.32 15.59
C LEU A 104 -2.25 4.95 14.36
N VAL A 105 -1.61 6.11 14.52
CA VAL A 105 -0.81 6.75 13.46
C VAL A 105 0.33 5.83 13.01
N VAL A 106 1.05 5.22 13.95
CA VAL A 106 2.11 4.25 13.65
C VAL A 106 1.55 3.03 12.92
N ALA A 107 0.39 2.51 13.32
CA ALA A 107 -0.25 1.39 12.63
C ALA A 107 -0.60 1.75 11.16
N VAL A 108 -1.12 2.96 10.93
CA VAL A 108 -1.40 3.46 9.58
C VAL A 108 -0.12 3.61 8.75
N TYR A 109 0.98 4.10 9.33
CA TYR A 109 2.29 4.17 8.67
C TYR A 109 2.82 2.79 8.29
N ILE A 110 2.73 1.81 9.20
CA ILE A 110 3.17 0.45 8.93
C ILE A 110 2.36 -0.16 7.79
N VAL A 111 1.02 -0.08 7.86
CA VAL A 111 0.13 -0.62 6.82
C VAL A 111 0.39 0.05 5.46
N SER A 112 0.57 1.37 5.45
CA SER A 112 0.87 2.11 4.21
C SER A 112 2.24 1.75 3.64
N GLY A 113 3.25 1.59 4.49
CA GLY A 113 4.58 1.13 4.11
C GLY A 113 4.58 -0.30 3.55
N VAL A 114 3.78 -1.20 4.15
CA VAL A 114 3.57 -2.56 3.61
C VAL A 114 2.97 -2.50 2.21
N PHE A 115 1.98 -1.63 1.96
CA PHE A 115 1.43 -1.46 0.62
C PHE A 115 2.44 -0.88 -0.37
N HIS A 116 3.30 0.07 0.04
CA HIS A 116 4.38 0.56 -0.83
C HIS A 116 5.37 -0.55 -1.19
N VAL A 117 5.83 -1.33 -0.21
CA VAL A 117 6.71 -2.49 -0.44
C VAL A 117 6.04 -3.51 -1.38
N ALA A 118 4.77 -3.85 -1.12
CA ALA A 118 4.00 -4.75 -1.97
C ALA A 118 3.85 -4.22 -3.40
N THR A 119 3.65 -2.92 -3.57
CA THR A 119 3.58 -2.26 -4.88
C THR A 119 4.91 -2.38 -5.62
N ALA A 120 6.04 -2.11 -4.96
CA ALA A 120 7.37 -2.22 -5.56
C ALA A 120 7.69 -3.66 -6.01
N VAL A 121 7.42 -4.65 -5.15
CA VAL A 121 7.60 -6.07 -5.47
C VAL A 121 6.62 -6.53 -6.56
N GLY A 122 5.37 -6.09 -6.49
CA GLY A 122 4.33 -6.38 -7.48
C GLY A 122 4.70 -5.84 -8.86
N CYS A 123 5.25 -4.63 -8.95
CA CYS A 123 5.74 -4.05 -10.20
C CYS A 123 6.92 -4.83 -10.78
N ALA A 124 7.88 -5.26 -9.95
CA ALA A 124 8.96 -6.12 -10.41
C ALA A 124 8.42 -7.44 -10.97
N TYR A 125 7.54 -8.10 -10.22
CA TYR A 125 6.96 -9.36 -10.65
C TYR A 125 6.13 -9.21 -11.94
N LEU A 126 5.28 -8.19 -12.03
CA LEU A 126 4.50 -7.88 -13.24
C LEU A 126 5.41 -7.65 -14.45
N THR A 127 6.46 -6.84 -14.29
CA THR A 127 7.43 -6.56 -15.36
C THR A 127 8.14 -7.85 -15.81
N TYR A 128 8.52 -8.71 -14.86
CA TYR A 128 9.10 -10.01 -15.17
C TYR A 128 8.13 -10.89 -15.95
N ARG A 129 6.84 -10.88 -15.61
CA ARG A 129 5.81 -11.66 -16.30
C ARG A 129 5.46 -11.13 -17.69
N LEU A 130 5.75 -9.86 -17.97
CA LEU A 130 5.53 -9.24 -19.28
C LEU A 130 6.75 -9.40 -20.21
N ILE A 131 7.97 -9.26 -19.67
CA ILE A 131 9.20 -9.16 -20.47
C ILE A 131 10.05 -10.45 -20.40
N GLY A 132 9.94 -11.22 -19.31
CA GLY A 132 10.73 -12.44 -19.08
C GLY A 132 12.18 -12.20 -18.65
N ARG A 133 12.59 -10.94 -18.47
CA ARG A 133 13.95 -10.56 -18.08
C ARG A 133 14.00 -10.00 -16.66
N SER A 134 14.89 -10.56 -15.84
CA SER A 134 14.98 -10.24 -14.42
C SER A 134 15.57 -8.86 -14.13
N THR A 135 16.50 -8.38 -14.96
CA THR A 135 17.15 -7.08 -14.74
C THR A 135 16.15 -5.94 -14.86
N GLU A 136 15.41 -5.89 -15.97
CA GLU A 136 14.38 -4.90 -16.24
C GLU A 136 13.28 -4.93 -15.17
N ALA A 137 12.92 -6.13 -14.72
CA ALA A 137 11.97 -6.32 -13.65
C ALA A 137 12.46 -5.78 -12.29
N VAL A 138 13.71 -6.08 -11.91
CA VAL A 138 14.32 -5.51 -10.69
C VAL A 138 14.40 -3.99 -10.79
N VAL A 139 14.81 -3.45 -11.95
CA VAL A 139 14.88 -2.00 -12.16
C VAL A 139 13.49 -1.36 -12.01
N ALA A 140 12.46 -1.92 -12.62
CA ALA A 140 11.09 -1.40 -12.51
C ALA A 140 10.60 -1.36 -11.06
N GLY A 141 10.78 -2.46 -10.31
CA GLY A 141 10.41 -2.49 -8.89
C GLY A 141 11.29 -1.58 -8.04
N ALA A 142 12.58 -1.48 -8.32
CA ALA A 142 13.52 -0.61 -7.63
C ALA A 142 13.13 0.86 -7.79
N LEU A 143 12.76 1.31 -8.99
CA LEU A 143 12.29 2.68 -9.25
C LEU A 143 11.04 3.02 -8.44
N VAL A 144 10.09 2.08 -8.31
CA VAL A 144 8.92 2.25 -7.45
C VAL A 144 9.31 2.24 -5.97
N GLY A 145 10.23 1.36 -5.57
CA GLY A 145 10.73 1.28 -4.20
C GLY A 145 11.38 2.58 -3.74
N VAL A 146 12.30 3.14 -4.54
CA VAL A 146 13.00 4.39 -4.21
C VAL A 146 12.21 5.66 -4.50
N SER A 147 10.97 5.54 -5.00
CA SER A 147 10.14 6.69 -5.34
C SER A 147 9.87 7.56 -4.10
N PRO A 148 10.33 8.82 -4.08
CA PRO A 148 10.12 9.71 -2.93
C PRO A 148 8.65 10.00 -2.68
N THR A 149 7.83 10.05 -3.74
CA THR A 149 6.39 10.31 -3.62
C THR A 149 5.66 9.14 -2.99
N MET A 150 6.03 7.90 -3.32
CA MET A 150 5.47 6.71 -2.67
C MET A 150 5.93 6.55 -1.22
N ALA A 151 7.21 6.83 -0.94
CA ALA A 151 7.72 6.81 0.42
C ALA A 151 7.04 7.89 1.28
N ALA A 152 6.85 9.11 0.76
CA ALA A 152 6.09 10.17 1.43
C ALA A 152 4.61 9.79 1.61
N ALA A 153 4.00 9.15 0.62
CA ALA A 153 2.63 8.67 0.70
C ALA A 153 2.43 7.64 1.84
N SER A 154 3.48 6.88 2.19
CA SER A 154 3.45 5.94 3.32
C SER A 154 3.28 6.63 4.68
N PHE A 155 3.57 7.93 4.76
CA PHE A 155 3.38 8.75 5.96
C PHE A 155 2.25 9.77 5.83
N SER A 156 1.46 9.71 4.75
CA SER A 156 0.43 10.71 4.49
C SER A 156 -0.83 10.49 5.32
N GLY A 157 -1.12 9.23 5.71
CA GLY A 157 -2.42 8.84 6.28
C GLY A 157 -3.54 8.70 5.25
N MET A 158 -3.20 8.86 3.96
CA MET A 158 -4.12 8.76 2.83
C MET A 158 -4.05 7.39 2.16
N GLU A 159 -5.09 7.07 1.41
CA GLU A 159 -5.34 5.83 0.66
C GLU A 159 -4.35 5.53 -0.50
N VAL A 160 -3.39 6.42 -0.76
CA VAL A 160 -2.52 6.40 -1.95
C VAL A 160 -1.78 5.08 -2.10
N SER A 161 -1.19 4.59 -0.99
CA SER A 161 -0.40 3.35 -0.97
C SER A 161 -1.27 2.12 -1.25
N LEU A 162 -2.45 2.05 -0.62
CA LEU A 162 -3.45 1.01 -0.88
C LEU A 162 -3.91 1.03 -2.34
N THR A 163 -4.23 2.21 -2.87
CA THR A 163 -4.70 2.37 -4.26
C THR A 163 -3.65 1.89 -5.25
N ALA A 164 -2.39 2.32 -5.08
CA ALA A 164 -1.28 1.87 -5.93
C ALA A 164 -1.11 0.35 -5.89
N CYS A 165 -1.19 -0.25 -4.70
CA CYS A 165 -1.08 -1.70 -4.53
C CYS A 165 -2.22 -2.43 -5.25
N LEU A 166 -3.48 -1.98 -5.10
CA LEU A 166 -4.64 -2.59 -5.74
C LEU A 166 -4.56 -2.50 -7.26
N LEU A 167 -4.11 -1.38 -7.83
CA LEU A 167 -3.94 -1.22 -9.27
C LEU A 167 -2.90 -2.22 -9.83
N VAL A 168 -1.74 -2.32 -9.19
CA VAL A 168 -0.68 -3.26 -9.59
C VAL A 168 -1.16 -4.71 -9.45
N CYS A 169 -1.81 -5.05 -8.34
CA CYS A 169 -2.39 -6.37 -8.14
C CYS A 169 -3.47 -6.68 -9.18
N GLY A 170 -4.34 -5.73 -9.50
CA GLY A 170 -5.41 -5.91 -10.49
C GLY A 170 -4.86 -6.20 -11.88
N VAL A 171 -3.89 -5.41 -12.34
CA VAL A 171 -3.21 -5.62 -13.63
C VAL A 171 -2.45 -6.95 -13.63
N LEU A 172 -1.78 -7.30 -12.53
CA LEU A 172 -1.08 -8.55 -12.42
C LEU A 172 -2.03 -9.74 -12.51
N VAL A 173 -3.09 -9.77 -11.71
CA VAL A 173 -4.08 -10.85 -11.68
C VAL A 173 -4.80 -10.96 -13.02
N TYR A 174 -5.03 -9.84 -13.72
CA TYR A 174 -5.53 -9.84 -15.09
C TYR A 174 -4.56 -10.56 -16.04
N HIS A 175 -3.28 -10.20 -16.00
CA HIS A 175 -2.24 -10.83 -16.82
C HIS A 175 -2.05 -12.32 -16.52
N LEU A 176 -2.37 -12.77 -15.29
CA LEU A 176 -2.41 -14.17 -14.92
C LEU A 176 -3.62 -14.95 -15.45
N GLY A 177 -4.57 -14.27 -16.13
CA GLY A 177 -5.79 -14.88 -16.69
C GLY A 177 -6.95 -15.00 -15.70
N HIS A 178 -6.82 -14.46 -14.48
CA HIS A 178 -7.87 -14.55 -13.46
C HIS A 178 -8.85 -13.37 -13.56
N LEU A 179 -9.61 -13.31 -14.65
CA LEU A 179 -10.44 -12.15 -15.02
C LEU A 179 -11.41 -11.68 -13.93
N ARG A 180 -12.08 -12.62 -13.24
CA ARG A 180 -13.02 -12.28 -12.14
C ARG A 180 -12.31 -11.62 -10.97
N ALA A 181 -11.18 -12.19 -10.54
CA ALA A 181 -10.40 -11.65 -9.43
C ALA A 181 -9.84 -10.27 -9.81
N ALA A 182 -9.33 -10.11 -11.03
CA ALA A 182 -8.86 -8.83 -11.54
C ALA A 182 -9.97 -7.76 -11.52
N GLY A 183 -11.17 -8.10 -12.00
CA GLY A 183 -12.33 -7.21 -11.97
C GLY A 183 -12.68 -6.75 -10.55
N TRP A 184 -12.71 -7.68 -9.59
CA TRP A 184 -12.93 -7.33 -8.17
C TRP A 184 -11.81 -6.48 -7.59
N THR A 185 -10.55 -6.79 -7.85
CA THR A 185 -9.41 -6.01 -7.34
C THR A 185 -9.41 -4.59 -7.91
N LEU A 186 -9.73 -4.41 -9.19
CA LEU A 186 -9.84 -3.09 -9.81
C LEU A 186 -11.07 -2.32 -9.32
N ALA A 187 -12.20 -2.99 -9.09
CA ALA A 187 -13.37 -2.37 -8.47
C ALA A 187 -13.07 -1.90 -7.03
N LEU A 188 -12.31 -2.68 -6.27
CA LEU A 188 -11.81 -2.27 -4.95
C LEU A 188 -10.87 -1.06 -5.06
N ALA A 189 -10.07 -0.95 -6.12
CA ALA A 189 -9.24 0.24 -6.34
C ALA A 189 -10.11 1.51 -6.51
N CYS A 190 -11.24 1.43 -7.22
CA CYS A 190 -12.20 2.54 -7.31
C CYS A 190 -12.82 2.91 -5.96
N LEU A 191 -13.00 1.95 -5.05
CA LEU A 191 -13.45 2.22 -3.68
C LEU A 191 -12.35 2.73 -2.76
N ALA A 192 -11.08 2.46 -3.09
CA ALA A 192 -9.95 3.10 -2.42
C ALA A 192 -9.85 4.55 -2.87
N ARG A 193 -9.92 4.82 -4.19
CA ARG A 193 -9.90 6.16 -4.75
C ARG A 193 -10.66 6.19 -6.09
N PRO A 194 -11.79 6.92 -6.17
CA PRO A 194 -12.59 7.01 -7.39
C PRO A 194 -11.92 7.83 -8.50
#